data_AF-A0A2E7HQW6-F1
#
_entry.id   AF-A0A2E7HQW6-F1
#
_cell.length_a   1.000
_cell.length_b   1.000
_cell.length_c   1.000
_cell.angle_alpha   90.00
_cell.angle_beta   90.00
_cell.angle_gamma   90.00
#
_symmetry.space_group_name_H-M   'P 1'
#
loop_
_entity.id
_entity.type
_entity.pdbx_description
1 polymer ?
#
loop_
_entity_poly.entity_id
_entity_poly.type
_entity_poly.pdbx_seq_one_letter_code
_entity_poly.pdbx_strand_id
1 'polypeptide(L)'
;MAETRGSKRKALAEETVENEEARPEPIPDKVQKVAVARLKAHIASTKNFIDWLKDEWMCPITYELPIDPVEAEDGKCYERAAIEKYFATQPDGPTCLSPVTRTTIGKRLVPNEWRAEAIHKMMTARAVVDEKSGKAWVEARQRLMQMQALQAKANAGDARAMGSLGFSYRDGTRGFEVDKAAAFEWFKKAAILRDPPAATACAIAYIKGDGVARNLSRAISMLTFAATLGSEHACAILGQSNQRGHHGFEQNFEEATYWYKEMGKCKIRDSVDAYRDRASEWLRHES
;
A
#
# COMPACT_ATOMS: atom_id res chain seq x y z
N MET A 1 -40.26 4.96 -63.40
CA MET A 1 -40.85 5.22 -62.07
C MET A 1 -39.72 5.40 -61.08
N ALA A 2 -39.88 6.35 -60.15
CA ALA A 2 -38.94 6.82 -59.10
C ALA A 2 -37.79 7.71 -59.62
N GLU A 3 -37.96 9.03 -59.75
CA GLU A 3 -37.97 10.08 -58.70
C GLU A 3 -36.61 10.36 -58.06
N THR A 4 -36.08 11.52 -58.44
CA THR A 4 -35.00 12.26 -57.81
C THR A 4 -35.42 12.82 -56.45
N ARG A 5 -34.54 12.73 -55.43
CA ARG A 5 -34.35 13.79 -54.43
C ARG A 5 -33.09 13.56 -53.62
N GLY A 6 -32.14 14.47 -53.77
CA GLY A 6 -31.08 14.67 -52.79
C GLY A 6 -31.71 14.97 -51.43
N SER A 7 -31.26 14.25 -50.40
CA SER A 7 -31.62 14.55 -49.03
C SER A 7 -30.54 14.02 -48.10
N LYS A 8 -29.78 14.96 -47.54
CA LYS A 8 -29.25 14.95 -46.18
C LYS A 8 -28.53 13.65 -45.75
N ARG A 9 -27.21 13.58 -46.02
CA ARG A 9 -26.30 12.95 -45.06
C ARG A 9 -26.21 13.87 -43.83
N LYS A 10 -27.22 13.75 -42.98
CA LYS A 10 -27.24 14.30 -41.62
C LYS A 10 -26.79 13.17 -40.69
N ALA A 11 -25.75 13.47 -39.91
CA ALA A 11 -25.48 12.97 -38.57
C ALA A 11 -25.59 11.46 -38.32
N LEU A 12 -24.43 10.81 -38.12
CA LEU A 12 -24.22 9.92 -36.99
C LEU A 12 -22.72 9.91 -36.70
N ALA A 13 -22.23 11.01 -36.14
CA ALA A 13 -20.98 11.00 -35.40
C ALA A 13 -21.32 10.44 -34.02
N GLU A 14 -20.64 9.38 -33.64
CA GLU A 14 -20.76 8.73 -32.35
C GLU A 14 -20.49 9.73 -31.24
N GLU A 15 -21.48 9.89 -30.38
CA GLU A 15 -21.47 10.76 -29.21
C GLU A 15 -20.66 10.06 -28.11
N THR A 16 -19.34 10.22 -28.14
CA THR A 16 -18.52 9.97 -26.95
C THR A 16 -18.79 11.12 -25.98
N VAL A 17 -19.70 10.89 -25.04
CA VAL A 17 -19.87 11.75 -23.87
C VAL A 17 -18.61 11.61 -23.02
N GLU A 18 -17.64 12.50 -23.24
CA GLU A 18 -16.61 12.81 -22.26
C GLU A 18 -17.33 13.32 -21.00
N ASN A 19 -17.41 12.45 -20.00
CA ASN A 19 -17.83 12.84 -18.67
C ASN A 19 -16.64 13.55 -18.02
N GLU A 20 -16.43 14.82 -18.38
CA GLU A 20 -15.60 15.75 -17.60
C GLU A 20 -16.24 15.87 -16.20
N GLU A 21 -15.75 15.08 -15.24
CA GLU A 21 -15.98 15.33 -13.83
C GLU A 21 -15.54 16.77 -13.54
N ALA A 22 -16.51 17.67 -13.41
CA ALA A 22 -16.30 19.05 -13.05
C ALA A 22 -15.47 19.10 -11.77
N ARG A 23 -14.23 19.61 -11.88
CA ARG A 23 -13.44 19.97 -10.70
C ARG A 23 -14.31 20.90 -9.84
N PRO A 24 -14.47 20.63 -8.54
CA PRO A 24 -15.25 21.52 -7.68
C PRO A 24 -14.64 22.92 -7.75
N GLU A 25 -15.47 23.92 -8.08
CA GLU A 25 -15.02 25.30 -8.14
C GLU A 25 -14.42 25.71 -6.78
N PRO A 26 -13.30 26.45 -6.77
CA PRO A 26 -12.70 26.92 -5.53
C PRO A 26 -13.71 27.78 -4.75
N ILE A 27 -13.91 27.45 -3.47
CA ILE A 27 -14.87 28.11 -2.60
C ILE A 27 -14.64 29.63 -2.63
N PRO A 28 -15.68 30.45 -2.90
CA PRO A 28 -15.53 31.90 -3.05
C PRO A 28 -14.87 32.56 -1.84
N ASP A 29 -13.97 33.51 -2.09
CA ASP A 29 -13.12 34.19 -1.09
C ASP A 29 -13.92 34.83 0.07
N LYS A 30 -15.16 35.26 -0.19
CA LYS A 30 -16.10 35.74 0.84
C LYS A 30 -16.54 34.63 1.81
N VAL A 31 -16.80 33.43 1.33
CA VAL A 31 -17.20 32.28 2.15
C VAL A 31 -16.03 31.85 3.04
N GLN A 32 -14.81 31.87 2.50
CA GLN A 32 -13.59 31.62 3.27
C GLN A 32 -13.38 32.67 4.37
N LYS A 33 -13.55 33.96 4.06
CA LYS A 33 -13.41 35.05 5.03
C LYS A 33 -14.47 35.00 6.13
N VAL A 34 -15.70 34.62 5.83
CA VAL A 34 -16.77 34.42 6.82
C VAL A 34 -16.48 33.21 7.71
N ALA A 35 -15.98 32.11 7.15
CA ALA A 35 -15.55 30.95 7.93
C ALA A 35 -14.38 31.29 8.87
N VAL A 36 -13.38 32.03 8.38
CA VAL A 36 -12.25 32.51 9.18
C VAL A 36 -12.69 33.51 10.27
N ALA A 37 -13.65 34.39 9.99
CA ALA A 37 -14.19 35.33 10.97
C ALA A 37 -15.00 34.62 12.07
N ARG A 38 -15.80 33.61 11.70
CA ARG A 38 -16.49 32.74 12.67
C ARG A 38 -15.49 31.96 13.52
N LEU A 39 -14.44 31.42 12.90
CA LEU A 39 -13.34 30.75 13.59
C LEU A 39 -12.67 31.68 14.61
N LYS A 40 -12.33 32.91 14.20
CA LYS A 40 -11.73 33.94 15.08
C LYS A 40 -12.64 34.34 16.24
N ALA A 41 -13.95 34.50 15.99
CA ALA A 41 -14.93 34.84 17.03
C ALA A 41 -15.16 33.69 18.02
N HIS A 42 -15.06 32.44 17.55
CA HIS A 42 -15.20 31.25 18.41
C HIS A 42 -13.96 30.98 19.27
N ILE A 43 -12.76 31.31 18.75
CA ILE A 43 -11.48 31.24 19.47
C ILE A 43 -11.44 32.18 20.70
N ALA A 44 -12.25 33.24 20.74
CA ALA A 44 -12.27 34.23 21.83
C ALA A 44 -12.77 33.69 23.19
N SER A 45 -13.37 32.49 23.22
CA SER A 45 -13.63 31.72 24.45
C SER A 45 -12.87 30.40 24.35
N THR A 46 -11.78 30.24 25.11
CA THR A 46 -10.95 29.02 25.12
C THR A 46 -11.74 27.77 25.49
N LYS A 47 -12.80 27.91 26.28
CA LYS A 47 -13.71 26.81 26.63
C LYS A 47 -14.55 26.39 25.41
N ASN A 48 -15.09 27.36 24.66
CA ASN A 48 -15.88 27.09 23.47
C ASN A 48 -15.03 26.54 22.32
N PHE A 49 -13.78 26.98 22.19
CA PHE A 49 -12.88 26.49 21.14
C PHE A 49 -12.49 25.02 21.33
N ILE A 50 -12.16 24.60 22.55
CA ILE A 50 -11.82 23.20 22.84
C ILE A 50 -13.06 22.31 22.69
N ASP A 51 -14.22 22.74 23.18
CA ASP A 51 -15.46 21.99 23.05
C ASP A 51 -15.90 21.88 21.57
N TRP A 52 -15.73 22.96 20.79
CA TRP A 52 -15.92 22.93 19.34
C TRP A 52 -14.94 22.02 18.61
N LEU A 53 -13.65 22.03 18.96
CA LEU A 53 -12.67 21.09 18.38
C LEU A 53 -13.04 19.63 18.68
N LYS A 54 -13.51 19.33 19.89
CA LYS A 54 -13.94 17.99 20.29
C LYS A 54 -15.18 17.55 19.53
N ASP A 55 -16.20 18.40 19.45
CA ASP A 55 -17.47 18.05 18.82
C ASP A 55 -17.36 17.99 17.29
N GLU A 56 -16.56 18.88 16.70
CA GLU A 56 -16.55 19.09 15.26
C GLU A 56 -15.35 18.44 14.57
N TRP A 57 -14.16 18.34 15.19
CA TRP A 57 -12.91 17.94 14.51
C TRP A 57 -12.33 16.61 14.96
N MET A 58 -12.53 16.22 16.21
CA MET A 58 -11.98 14.98 16.76
C MET A 58 -12.84 13.76 16.40
N CYS A 59 -12.20 12.61 16.25
CA CYS A 59 -12.89 11.34 16.10
C CYS A 59 -13.58 10.99 17.45
N PRO A 60 -14.90 10.73 17.47
CA PRO A 60 -15.63 10.42 18.70
C PRO A 60 -15.22 9.10 19.38
N ILE A 61 -14.55 8.20 18.67
CA ILE A 61 -14.10 6.90 19.22
C ILE A 61 -12.70 7.02 19.82
N THR A 62 -11.77 7.65 19.10
CA THR A 62 -10.36 7.73 19.52
C THR A 62 -10.06 8.96 20.36
N TYR A 63 -10.91 9.99 20.31
CA TYR A 63 -10.64 11.30 20.89
C TYR A 63 -9.33 11.91 20.38
N GLU A 64 -9.03 11.68 19.10
CA GLU A 64 -7.87 12.22 18.41
C GLU A 64 -8.29 12.82 17.06
N LEU A 65 -7.45 13.68 16.49
CA LEU A 65 -7.67 14.17 15.13
C LEU A 65 -7.44 13.01 14.15
N PRO A 66 -8.45 12.61 13.36
CA PRO A 66 -8.36 11.44 12.51
C PRO A 66 -7.26 11.61 11.46
N ILE A 67 -6.43 10.58 11.30
CA ILE A 67 -5.43 10.47 10.24
C ILE A 67 -6.12 10.02 8.95
N ASP A 68 -7.09 9.11 9.01
CA ASP A 68 -7.93 8.70 7.87
C ASP A 68 -9.41 9.02 8.10
N PRO A 69 -9.81 10.29 7.97
CA PRO A 69 -11.18 10.70 8.27
C PRO A 69 -12.18 10.09 7.29
N VAL A 70 -13.23 9.48 7.85
CA VAL A 70 -14.40 8.97 7.12
C VAL A 70 -15.69 9.45 7.76
N GLU A 71 -16.69 9.71 6.93
CA GLU A 71 -18.04 10.03 7.37
C GLU A 71 -18.91 8.77 7.34
N ALA A 72 -19.59 8.50 8.46
CA ALA A 72 -20.61 7.46 8.55
C ALA A 72 -22.01 8.04 8.33
N GLU A 73 -23.02 7.18 8.17
CA GLU A 73 -24.39 7.62 7.84
C GLU A 73 -25.10 8.40 8.97
N ASP A 74 -24.52 8.48 10.17
CA ASP A 74 -24.97 9.39 11.23
C ASP A 74 -24.46 10.84 11.06
N GLY A 75 -23.71 11.12 9.99
CA GLY A 75 -23.13 12.42 9.67
C GLY A 75 -21.91 12.77 10.55
N LYS A 76 -21.39 11.82 11.33
CA LYS A 76 -20.18 12.02 12.14
C LYS A 76 -18.94 11.54 11.39
N CYS A 77 -17.84 12.25 11.63
CA CYS A 77 -16.53 11.88 11.11
C CYS A 77 -15.75 11.05 12.13
N TYR A 78 -15.16 9.96 11.66
CA TYR A 78 -14.38 9.03 12.46
C TYR A 78 -13.00 8.82 11.84
N GLU A 79 -12.08 8.32 12.66
CA GLU A 79 -10.91 7.61 12.16
C GLU A 79 -11.36 6.28 11.56
N ARG A 80 -11.03 6.01 10.29
CA ARG A 80 -11.49 4.82 9.56
C ARG A 80 -11.25 3.53 10.33
N ALA A 81 -10.03 3.32 10.79
CA ALA A 81 -9.67 2.08 11.49
C ALA A 81 -10.49 1.88 12.77
N ALA A 82 -10.85 2.97 13.45
CA ALA A 82 -11.61 2.92 14.70
C ALA A 82 -13.09 2.57 14.45
N ILE A 83 -13.72 3.19 13.45
CA ILE A 83 -15.13 2.91 13.13
C ILE A 83 -15.32 1.53 12.49
N GLU A 84 -14.37 1.08 11.65
CA GLU A 84 -14.39 -0.28 11.08
C GLU A 84 -14.24 -1.33 12.17
N LYS A 85 -13.31 -1.13 13.13
CA LYS A 85 -13.19 -2.00 14.30
C LYS A 85 -14.45 -2.02 15.13
N TYR A 86 -15.10 -0.88 15.33
CA TYR A 86 -16.38 -0.81 16.03
C TYR A 86 -17.47 -1.59 15.28
N PHE A 87 -17.62 -1.40 13.96
CA PHE A 87 -18.60 -2.16 13.16
C PHE A 87 -18.38 -3.67 13.20
N ALA A 88 -17.12 -4.13 13.28
CA ALA A 88 -16.79 -5.55 13.40
C ALA A 88 -17.21 -6.17 14.76
N THR A 89 -17.48 -5.35 15.79
CA THR A 89 -18.04 -5.83 17.08
C THR A 89 -19.56 -5.94 17.06
N GLN A 90 -20.22 -5.41 16.03
CA GLN A 90 -21.66 -5.40 15.89
C GLN A 90 -22.13 -6.67 15.18
N PRO A 91 -23.40 -7.09 15.36
CA PRO A 91 -23.95 -8.22 14.63
C PRO A 91 -23.74 -8.12 13.12
N ASP A 92 -23.56 -9.27 12.48
CA ASP A 92 -23.53 -9.37 11.03
C ASP A 92 -24.86 -8.88 10.43
N GLY A 93 -24.75 -8.16 9.33
CA GLY A 93 -25.90 -7.51 8.70
C GLY A 93 -25.56 -6.14 8.11
N PRO A 94 -26.49 -5.57 7.32
CA PRO A 94 -26.29 -4.32 6.59
C PRO A 94 -26.27 -3.08 7.49
N THR A 95 -26.77 -3.21 8.72
CA THR A 95 -26.93 -2.11 9.68
C THR A 95 -26.22 -2.40 11.00
N CYS A 96 -25.95 -1.34 11.75
CA CYS A 96 -25.43 -1.39 13.12
C CYS A 96 -25.93 -0.18 13.92
N LEU A 97 -25.65 -0.17 15.23
CA LEU A 97 -25.88 1.03 16.04
C LEU A 97 -24.78 2.08 15.78
N SER A 98 -25.13 3.36 15.74
CA SER A 98 -24.14 4.43 15.74
C SER A 98 -23.38 4.44 17.08
N PRO A 99 -22.05 4.64 17.07
CA PRO A 99 -21.27 4.82 18.30
C PRO A 99 -21.71 6.05 19.11
N VAL A 100 -22.28 7.06 18.45
CA VAL A 100 -22.58 8.38 19.03
C VAL A 100 -24.08 8.53 19.30
N THR A 101 -24.91 8.40 18.27
CA THR A 101 -26.36 8.69 18.37
C THR A 101 -27.15 7.51 18.90
N ARG A 102 -26.56 6.30 18.92
CA ARG A 102 -27.22 5.03 19.27
C ARG A 102 -28.42 4.69 18.39
N THR A 103 -28.59 5.36 17.25
CA THR A 103 -29.59 5.02 16.24
C THR A 103 -29.07 3.93 15.31
N THR A 104 -29.97 3.26 14.58
CA THR A 104 -29.57 2.29 13.56
C THR A 104 -29.11 3.02 12.30
N ILE A 105 -27.91 2.69 11.82
CA ILE A 105 -27.29 3.23 10.60
C ILE A 105 -26.79 2.10 9.70
N GLY A 106 -26.61 2.37 8.41
CA GLY A 106 -25.85 1.49 7.52
C GLY A 106 -24.35 1.52 7.83
N LYS A 107 -23.63 0.54 7.28
CA LYS A 107 -22.16 0.40 7.47
C LYS A 107 -21.34 1.12 6.40
N ARG A 108 -21.95 1.99 5.58
CA ARG A 108 -21.24 2.74 4.54
C ARG A 108 -20.36 3.81 5.16
N LEU A 109 -19.12 3.88 4.69
CA LEU A 109 -18.14 4.91 5.07
C LEU A 109 -17.70 5.67 3.84
N VAL A 110 -17.76 7.01 3.90
CA VAL A 110 -17.33 7.90 2.81
C VAL A 110 -16.02 8.58 3.23
N PRO A 111 -14.93 8.47 2.44
CA PRO A 111 -13.70 9.23 2.72
C PRO A 111 -13.96 10.74 2.80
N ASN A 112 -13.42 11.41 3.81
CA ASN A 112 -13.58 12.85 4.00
C ASN A 112 -12.26 13.58 3.74
N GLU A 113 -11.89 13.68 2.45
CA GLU A 113 -10.61 14.27 2.01
C GLU A 113 -10.47 15.75 2.37
N TRP A 114 -11.58 16.49 2.34
CA TRP A 114 -11.57 17.90 2.75
C TRP A 114 -11.10 18.05 4.21
N ARG A 115 -11.61 17.19 5.10
CA ARG A 115 -11.22 17.20 6.51
C ARG A 115 -9.79 16.74 6.71
N ALA A 116 -9.34 15.73 5.96
CA ALA A 116 -7.94 15.30 6.00
C ALA A 116 -6.99 16.45 5.62
N GLU A 117 -7.28 17.18 4.55
CA GLU A 117 -6.48 18.30 4.07
C GLU A 117 -6.51 19.49 5.04
N ALA A 118 -7.69 19.77 5.64
CA ALA A 118 -7.82 20.81 6.64
C ALA A 118 -7.00 20.50 7.91
N ILE A 119 -7.06 19.25 8.41
CA ILE A 119 -6.25 18.81 9.55
C ILE A 119 -4.76 18.90 9.20
N HIS A 120 -4.36 18.42 8.02
CA HIS A 120 -2.97 18.52 7.57
C HIS A 120 -2.46 19.98 7.60
N LYS A 121 -3.21 20.93 7.02
CA LYS A 121 -2.86 22.36 7.07
C LYS A 121 -2.74 22.90 8.49
N MET A 122 -3.65 22.50 9.39
CA MET A 122 -3.59 22.91 10.80
C MET A 122 -2.34 22.36 11.50
N MET A 123 -1.98 21.10 11.26
CA MET A 123 -0.79 20.46 11.82
C MET A 123 0.50 21.12 11.30
N THR A 124 0.58 21.40 9.99
CA THR A 124 1.77 22.03 9.39
C THR A 124 1.92 23.50 9.78
N ALA A 125 0.82 24.23 9.93
CA ALA A 125 0.83 25.64 10.32
C ALA A 125 1.15 25.86 11.81
N ARG A 126 1.21 24.78 12.62
CA ARG A 126 1.44 24.83 14.08
C ARG A 126 0.41 25.70 14.81
N ALA A 127 -0.80 25.80 14.27
CA ALA A 127 -1.82 26.73 14.76
C ALA A 127 -2.55 26.21 16.02
N VAL A 128 -2.55 24.89 16.25
CA VAL A 128 -3.44 24.24 17.24
C VAL A 128 -2.74 23.17 18.10
N VAL A 129 -1.55 22.71 17.69
CA VAL A 129 -0.80 21.63 18.36
C VAL A 129 0.67 22.01 18.52
N ASP A 130 1.34 21.41 19.49
CA ASP A 130 2.80 21.55 19.62
C ASP A 130 3.52 20.93 18.41
N GLU A 131 4.77 21.36 18.21
CA GLU A 131 5.58 20.94 17.06
C GLU A 131 5.75 19.42 16.95
N LYS A 132 5.92 18.74 18.09
CA LYS A 132 6.15 17.29 18.11
C LYS A 132 4.88 16.55 17.69
N SER A 133 3.73 16.92 18.24
CA SER A 133 2.44 16.31 17.91
C SER A 133 2.03 16.59 16.46
N GLY A 134 2.22 17.83 15.99
CA GLY A 134 1.94 18.19 14.60
C GLY A 134 2.79 17.40 13.60
N LYS A 135 4.10 17.28 13.86
CA LYS A 135 5.01 16.48 13.04
C LYS A 135 4.63 15.00 13.04
N ALA A 136 4.35 14.44 14.22
CA ALA A 136 3.95 13.04 14.34
C ALA A 136 2.68 12.72 13.53
N TRP A 137 1.69 13.62 13.55
CA TRP A 137 0.47 13.46 12.75
C TRP A 137 0.76 13.50 11.24
N VAL A 138 1.56 14.47 10.78
CA VAL A 138 1.93 14.61 9.36
C VAL A 138 2.68 13.38 8.87
N GLU A 139 3.63 12.86 9.66
CA GLU A 139 4.36 11.64 9.34
C GLU A 139 3.44 10.41 9.29
N ALA A 140 2.47 10.32 10.21
CA ALA A 140 1.49 9.24 10.22
C ALA A 140 0.58 9.28 8.98
N ARG A 141 0.07 10.46 8.61
CA ARG A 141 -0.71 10.65 7.36
C ARG A 141 0.10 10.31 6.13
N GLN A 142 1.36 10.75 6.07
CA GLN A 142 2.25 10.45 4.96
C GLN A 142 2.52 8.95 4.83
N ARG A 143 2.73 8.25 5.95
CA ARG A 143 2.87 6.78 5.99
C ARG A 143 1.62 6.09 5.49
N LEU A 144 0.43 6.51 5.94
CA LEU A 144 -0.85 5.97 5.46
C LEU A 144 -1.01 6.14 3.94
N MET A 145 -0.74 7.34 3.40
CA MET A 145 -0.83 7.59 1.96
C MET A 145 0.13 6.71 1.16
N GLN A 146 1.36 6.51 1.66
CA GLN A 146 2.32 5.61 1.03
C GLN A 146 1.84 4.16 1.04
N MET A 147 1.25 3.73 2.17
CA MET A 147 0.66 2.40 2.32
C MET A 147 -0.46 2.17 1.30
N GLN A 148 -1.42 3.11 1.22
CA GLN A 148 -2.55 3.05 0.29
C GLN A 148 -2.08 3.12 -1.17
N ALA A 149 -1.13 3.98 -1.50
CA ALA A 149 -0.58 4.09 -2.85
C ALA A 149 0.13 2.81 -3.30
N LEU A 150 0.89 2.16 -2.40
CA LEU A 150 1.52 0.87 -2.68
C LEU A 150 0.46 -0.21 -2.94
N GLN A 151 -0.56 -0.27 -2.08
CA GLN A 151 -1.66 -1.23 -2.22
C GLN A 151 -2.43 -1.02 -3.54
N ALA A 152 -2.72 0.23 -3.91
CA ALA A 152 -3.40 0.57 -5.15
C ALA A 152 -2.59 0.12 -6.38
N LYS A 153 -1.28 0.39 -6.42
CA LYS A 153 -0.41 -0.07 -7.52
C LYS A 153 -0.34 -1.60 -7.61
N ALA A 154 -0.22 -2.27 -6.47
CA ALA A 154 -0.21 -3.74 -6.42
C ALA A 154 -1.55 -4.32 -6.93
N ASN A 155 -2.68 -3.74 -6.52
CA ASN A 155 -4.00 -4.14 -6.98
C ASN A 155 -4.22 -3.85 -8.48
N ALA A 156 -3.58 -2.81 -9.01
CA ALA A 156 -3.61 -2.46 -10.43
C ALA A 156 -2.73 -3.35 -11.34
N GLY A 157 -2.05 -4.36 -10.77
CA GLY A 157 -1.26 -5.30 -11.57
C GLY A 157 0.23 -5.00 -11.66
N ASP A 158 0.76 -3.99 -10.95
CA ASP A 158 2.19 -3.70 -10.96
C ASP A 158 2.97 -4.77 -10.18
N ALA A 159 3.75 -5.58 -10.90
CA ALA A 159 4.52 -6.69 -10.34
C ALA A 159 5.56 -6.25 -9.29
N ARG A 160 6.20 -5.08 -9.49
CA ARG A 160 7.19 -4.55 -8.53
C ARG A 160 6.50 -4.02 -7.28
N ALA A 161 5.32 -3.42 -7.43
CA ALA A 161 4.50 -3.00 -6.31
C ALA A 161 4.00 -4.21 -5.50
N MET A 162 3.57 -5.29 -6.17
CA MET A 162 3.21 -6.55 -5.52
C MET A 162 4.40 -7.14 -4.74
N GLY A 163 5.59 -7.20 -5.34
CA GLY A 163 6.79 -7.65 -4.66
C GLY A 163 7.13 -6.78 -3.45
N SER A 164 7.09 -5.46 -3.62
CA SER A 164 7.30 -4.48 -2.54
C SER A 164 6.30 -4.63 -1.39
N LEU A 165 5.02 -4.88 -1.71
CA LEU A 165 3.97 -5.12 -0.74
C LEU A 165 4.23 -6.43 0.03
N GLY A 166 4.67 -7.48 -0.67
CA GLY A 166 5.11 -8.72 -0.05
C GLY A 166 6.27 -8.49 0.94
N PHE A 167 7.27 -7.68 0.57
CA PHE A 167 8.37 -7.33 1.48
C PHE A 167 7.88 -6.52 2.68
N SER A 168 6.94 -5.59 2.49
CA SER A 168 6.36 -4.84 3.59
C SER A 168 5.62 -5.71 4.60
N TYR A 169 4.83 -6.70 4.14
CA TYR A 169 4.20 -7.68 5.01
C TYR A 169 5.20 -8.64 5.67
N ARG A 170 6.28 -9.03 4.98
CA ARG A 170 7.30 -9.92 5.56
C ARG A 170 8.02 -9.25 6.74
N ASP A 171 8.37 -7.97 6.56
CA ASP A 171 9.27 -7.25 7.47
C ASP A 171 8.51 -6.33 8.45
N GLY A 172 7.20 -6.15 8.29
CA GLY A 172 6.41 -5.25 9.12
C GLY A 172 6.78 -3.77 8.91
N THR A 173 7.00 -3.37 7.66
CA THR A 173 7.47 -2.01 7.31
C THR A 173 6.40 -1.22 6.57
N ARG A 174 6.60 0.11 6.43
CA ARG A 174 5.71 1.02 5.67
C ARG A 174 4.25 1.03 6.15
N GLY A 175 4.01 0.72 7.43
CA GLY A 175 2.68 0.71 8.04
C GLY A 175 1.97 -0.64 8.00
N PHE A 176 2.58 -1.67 7.42
CA PHE A 176 2.05 -3.04 7.45
C PHE A 176 2.56 -3.79 8.68
N GLU A 177 1.71 -4.64 9.26
CA GLU A 177 2.12 -5.60 10.28
C GLU A 177 2.78 -6.83 9.64
N VAL A 178 3.55 -7.56 10.44
CA VAL A 178 4.19 -8.80 9.97
C VAL A 178 3.12 -9.85 9.69
N ASP A 179 2.95 -10.20 8.42
CA ASP A 179 2.10 -11.31 7.98
C ASP A 179 2.83 -12.07 6.87
N LYS A 180 3.46 -13.18 7.25
CA LYS A 180 4.23 -14.01 6.32
C LYS A 180 3.34 -14.69 5.28
N ALA A 181 2.09 -15.00 5.61
CA ALA A 181 1.16 -15.65 4.67
C ALA A 181 0.71 -14.65 3.61
N ALA A 182 0.33 -13.43 4.01
CA ALA A 182 0.04 -12.35 3.08
C ALA A 182 1.27 -12.01 2.21
N ALA A 183 2.47 -11.96 2.82
CA ALA A 183 3.71 -11.74 2.09
C ALA A 183 3.93 -12.79 1.00
N PHE A 184 3.76 -14.08 1.33
CA PHE A 184 3.92 -15.18 0.39
C PHE A 184 2.95 -15.07 -0.80
N GLU A 185 1.67 -14.77 -0.55
CA GLU A 185 0.69 -14.61 -1.63
C GLU A 185 1.01 -13.43 -2.54
N TRP A 186 1.49 -12.31 -2.00
CA TRP A 186 1.93 -11.17 -2.82
C TRP A 186 3.19 -11.48 -3.64
N PHE A 187 4.17 -12.16 -3.04
CA PHE A 187 5.35 -12.61 -3.77
C PHE A 187 4.97 -13.55 -4.91
N LYS A 188 4.04 -14.47 -4.67
CA LYS A 188 3.57 -15.43 -5.69
C LYS A 188 2.89 -14.71 -6.85
N LYS A 189 2.02 -13.73 -6.59
CA LYS A 189 1.41 -12.90 -7.63
C LYS A 189 2.46 -12.15 -8.46
N ALA A 190 3.44 -11.52 -7.80
CA ALA A 190 4.54 -10.82 -8.47
C ALA A 190 5.43 -11.77 -9.30
N ALA A 191 5.72 -12.97 -8.77
CA ALA A 191 6.52 -13.98 -9.46
C ALA A 191 5.83 -14.52 -10.72
N ILE A 192 4.50 -14.69 -10.70
CA ILE A 192 3.70 -15.03 -11.89
C ILE A 192 3.87 -13.97 -12.98
N LEU A 193 3.96 -12.70 -12.58
CA LEU A 193 4.25 -11.56 -13.47
C LEU A 193 5.75 -11.36 -13.74
N ARG A 194 6.57 -12.38 -13.44
CA ARG A 194 8.01 -12.44 -13.72
C ARG A 194 8.84 -11.38 -12.97
N ASP A 195 8.43 -10.96 -11.78
CA ASP A 195 9.29 -10.15 -10.89
C ASP A 195 10.37 -11.02 -10.23
N PRO A 196 11.67 -10.81 -10.53
CA PRO A 196 12.73 -11.72 -10.07
C PRO A 196 12.99 -11.66 -8.56
N PRO A 197 13.04 -10.48 -7.90
CA PRO A 197 13.15 -10.40 -6.45
C PRO A 197 12.01 -11.12 -5.72
N ALA A 198 10.77 -11.00 -6.19
CA ALA A 198 9.63 -11.70 -5.59
C ALA A 198 9.67 -13.21 -5.82
N ALA A 199 10.12 -13.68 -7.00
CA ALA A 199 10.32 -15.10 -7.26
C ALA A 199 11.40 -15.69 -6.32
N THR A 200 12.50 -14.97 -6.09
CA THR A 200 13.52 -15.33 -5.09
C THR A 200 12.93 -15.37 -3.68
N ALA A 201 12.09 -14.38 -3.31
CA ALA A 201 11.42 -14.34 -2.01
C ALA A 201 10.44 -15.52 -1.81
N CYS A 202 9.69 -15.91 -2.85
CA CYS A 202 8.85 -17.11 -2.83
C CYS A 202 9.66 -18.38 -2.53
N ALA A 203 10.82 -18.51 -3.19
CA ALA A 203 11.67 -19.66 -2.96
C ALA A 203 12.19 -19.71 -1.51
N ILE A 204 12.64 -18.57 -0.98
CA ILE A 204 13.10 -18.46 0.41
C ILE A 204 11.96 -18.81 1.38
N ALA A 205 10.73 -18.37 1.10
CA ALA A 205 9.56 -18.73 1.90
C ALA A 205 9.33 -20.24 1.91
N TYR A 206 9.44 -20.92 0.76
CA TYR A 206 9.38 -22.38 0.68
C TYR A 206 10.53 -23.11 1.38
N ILE A 207 11.74 -22.54 1.41
CA ILE A 207 12.89 -23.09 2.14
C ILE A 207 12.64 -23.06 3.65
N LYS A 208 12.18 -21.92 4.15
CA LYS A 208 12.01 -21.65 5.58
C LYS A 208 10.68 -22.15 6.15
N GLY A 209 9.68 -22.33 5.29
CA GLY A 209 8.30 -22.54 5.72
C GLY A 209 7.63 -21.24 6.22
N ASP A 210 8.06 -20.09 5.71
CA ASP A 210 7.57 -18.78 6.15
C ASP A 210 6.27 -18.44 5.40
N GLY A 211 5.12 -18.52 6.09
CA GLY A 211 3.81 -18.21 5.50
C GLY A 211 3.28 -19.27 4.53
N VAL A 212 4.03 -20.36 4.33
CA VAL A 212 3.67 -21.49 3.48
C VAL A 212 4.33 -22.77 4.03
N ALA A 213 3.74 -23.94 3.77
CA ALA A 213 4.39 -25.20 4.13
C ALA A 213 5.75 -25.33 3.43
N ARG A 214 6.77 -25.74 4.20
CA ARG A 214 8.13 -25.97 3.69
C ARG A 214 8.10 -26.96 2.52
N ASN A 215 8.71 -26.59 1.39
CA ASN A 215 8.78 -27.44 0.20
C ASN A 215 10.04 -27.13 -0.62
N LEU A 216 11.10 -27.93 -0.43
CA LEU A 216 12.39 -27.71 -1.07
C LEU A 216 12.34 -27.89 -2.59
N SER A 217 11.54 -28.83 -3.09
CA SER A 217 11.38 -29.02 -4.55
C SER A 217 10.80 -27.78 -5.23
N ARG A 218 9.74 -27.18 -4.64
CA ARG A 218 9.19 -25.91 -5.13
C ARG A 218 10.17 -24.76 -4.97
N ALA A 219 10.92 -24.72 -3.86
CA ALA A 219 11.94 -23.70 -3.66
C ALA A 219 13.02 -23.74 -4.75
N ILE A 220 13.53 -24.92 -5.09
CA ILE A 220 14.54 -25.12 -6.13
C ILE A 220 14.00 -24.63 -7.47
N SER A 221 12.80 -25.07 -7.85
CA SER A 221 12.16 -24.63 -9.10
C SER A 221 12.00 -23.11 -9.17
N MET A 222 11.57 -22.48 -8.07
CA MET A 222 11.42 -21.03 -7.99
C MET A 222 12.76 -20.27 -8.01
N LEU A 223 13.81 -20.80 -7.36
CA LEU A 223 15.16 -20.21 -7.44
C LEU A 223 15.70 -20.28 -8.87
N THR A 224 15.63 -21.44 -9.51
CA THR A 224 16.08 -21.60 -10.89
C THR A 224 15.31 -20.67 -11.82
N PHE A 225 13.98 -20.57 -11.64
CA PHE A 225 13.16 -19.61 -12.37
C PHE A 225 13.63 -18.16 -12.15
N ALA A 226 13.79 -17.72 -10.91
CA ALA A 226 14.26 -16.36 -10.60
C ALA A 226 15.66 -16.06 -11.18
N ALA A 227 16.56 -17.05 -11.14
CA ALA A 227 17.88 -16.96 -11.75
C ALA A 227 17.80 -16.81 -13.28
N THR A 228 16.90 -17.55 -13.96
CA THR A 228 16.68 -17.37 -15.41
C THR A 228 16.11 -16.00 -15.77
N LEU A 229 15.41 -15.33 -14.83
CA LEU A 229 14.97 -13.95 -15.00
C LEU A 229 16.07 -12.92 -14.67
N GLY A 230 17.24 -13.38 -14.24
CA GLY A 230 18.41 -12.55 -13.97
C GLY A 230 18.52 -12.03 -12.53
N SER A 231 17.87 -12.67 -11.55
CA SER A 231 18.09 -12.38 -10.12
C SER A 231 19.48 -12.85 -9.68
N GLU A 232 20.31 -11.90 -9.29
CA GLU A 232 21.64 -12.15 -8.72
C GLU A 232 21.53 -12.90 -7.39
N HIS A 233 20.53 -12.58 -6.57
CA HIS A 233 20.30 -13.24 -5.29
C HIS A 233 19.90 -14.71 -5.46
N ALA A 234 19.08 -15.04 -6.46
CA ALA A 234 18.76 -16.42 -6.78
C ALA A 234 20.00 -17.23 -7.17
N CYS A 235 20.84 -16.68 -8.07
CA CYS A 235 22.11 -17.30 -8.46
C CYS A 235 23.04 -17.51 -7.26
N ALA A 236 23.12 -16.53 -6.35
CA ALA A 236 23.92 -16.64 -5.14
C ALA A 236 23.45 -17.78 -4.21
N ILE A 237 22.13 -17.92 -4.04
CA ILE A 237 21.55 -19.00 -3.22
C ILE A 237 21.80 -20.35 -3.90
N LEU A 238 21.61 -20.47 -5.21
CA LEU A 238 21.88 -21.71 -5.96
C LEU A 238 23.36 -22.10 -5.87
N GLY A 239 24.28 -21.16 -6.07
CA GLY A 239 25.72 -21.37 -5.95
C GLY A 239 26.11 -21.85 -4.55
N GLN A 240 25.65 -21.15 -3.51
CA GLN A 240 25.92 -21.55 -2.13
C GLN A 240 25.29 -22.90 -1.78
N SER A 241 24.12 -23.21 -2.36
CA SER A 241 23.41 -24.45 -2.06
C SER A 241 24.07 -25.68 -2.65
N ASN A 242 24.56 -25.58 -3.89
CA ASN A 242 25.39 -26.60 -4.49
C ASN A 242 26.76 -26.69 -3.82
N GLN A 243 27.36 -25.57 -3.40
CA GLN A 243 28.65 -25.59 -2.68
C GLN A 243 28.56 -26.38 -1.37
N ARG A 244 27.46 -26.23 -0.61
CA ARG A 244 27.34 -26.79 0.75
C ARG A 244 26.48 -28.05 0.83
N GLY A 245 25.73 -28.38 -0.22
CA GLY A 245 24.73 -29.44 -0.17
C GLY A 245 23.59 -29.14 0.81
N HIS A 246 23.04 -27.93 0.79
CA HIS A 246 21.90 -27.54 1.66
C HIS A 246 20.66 -27.16 0.85
N HIS A 247 19.53 -26.88 1.51
CA HIS A 247 18.26 -26.49 0.86
C HIS A 247 17.70 -27.49 -0.16
N GLY A 248 18.05 -28.78 -0.03
CA GLY A 248 17.58 -29.84 -0.93
C GLY A 248 18.50 -30.14 -2.09
N PHE A 249 19.70 -29.53 -2.11
CA PHE A 249 20.77 -29.88 -3.03
C PHE A 249 21.75 -30.85 -2.37
N GLU A 250 22.32 -31.75 -3.16
CA GLU A 250 23.57 -32.42 -2.81
C GLU A 250 24.76 -31.50 -3.11
N GLN A 251 25.92 -31.78 -2.51
CA GLN A 251 27.11 -30.99 -2.80
C GLN A 251 27.58 -31.23 -4.23
N ASN A 252 27.71 -30.15 -4.99
CA ASN A 252 28.18 -30.16 -6.38
C ASN A 252 28.98 -28.87 -6.66
N PHE A 253 30.30 -28.99 -6.75
CA PHE A 253 31.19 -27.84 -6.97
C PHE A 253 31.16 -27.31 -8.41
N GLU A 254 30.87 -28.16 -9.39
CA GLU A 254 30.72 -27.75 -10.79
C GLU A 254 29.49 -26.84 -10.94
N GLU A 255 28.35 -27.27 -10.39
CA GLU A 255 27.10 -26.52 -10.42
C GLU A 255 27.21 -25.24 -9.57
N ALA A 256 27.92 -25.29 -8.43
CA ALA A 256 28.21 -24.09 -7.63
C ALA A 256 28.99 -23.04 -8.45
N THR A 257 30.05 -23.49 -9.14
CA THR A 257 30.87 -22.64 -10.01
C THR A 257 30.06 -22.07 -11.17
N TYR A 258 29.17 -22.86 -11.77
CA TYR A 258 28.25 -22.41 -12.81
C TYR A 258 27.38 -21.25 -12.31
N TRP A 259 26.66 -21.43 -11.20
CA TRP A 259 25.78 -20.38 -10.67
C TRP A 259 26.52 -19.13 -10.21
N TYR A 260 27.74 -19.25 -9.67
CA TYR A 260 28.56 -18.08 -9.35
C TYR A 260 29.04 -17.33 -10.60
N LYS A 261 29.35 -18.02 -11.70
CA LYS A 261 29.64 -17.38 -12.99
C LYS A 261 28.39 -16.68 -13.56
N GLU A 262 27.23 -17.31 -13.46
CA GLU A 262 25.96 -16.70 -13.91
C GLU A 262 25.57 -15.48 -13.06
N MET A 263 25.83 -15.50 -11.75
CA MET A 263 25.62 -14.35 -10.85
C MET A 263 26.33 -13.08 -11.36
N GLY A 264 27.55 -13.21 -11.88
CA GLY A 264 28.30 -12.09 -12.45
C GLY A 264 27.63 -11.44 -13.68
N LYS A 265 26.84 -12.23 -14.42
CA LYS A 265 26.14 -11.84 -15.66
C LYS A 265 24.72 -11.31 -15.41
N CYS A 266 24.19 -11.46 -14.18
CA CYS A 266 22.85 -11.02 -13.83
C CYS A 266 22.68 -9.51 -14.04
N LYS A 267 21.55 -9.12 -14.66
CA LYS A 267 21.18 -7.72 -14.89
C LYS A 267 20.62 -7.07 -13.62
N ILE A 268 19.96 -7.85 -12.77
CA ILE A 268 19.31 -7.35 -11.56
C ILE A 268 20.24 -7.62 -10.39
N ARG A 269 20.75 -6.53 -9.79
CA ARG A 269 21.64 -6.55 -8.63
C ARG A 269 20.83 -6.55 -7.33
N ASP A 270 20.12 -7.64 -7.05
CA ASP A 270 19.25 -7.80 -5.88
C ASP A 270 19.89 -8.59 -4.72
N SER A 271 21.18 -8.94 -4.81
CA SER A 271 21.92 -9.54 -3.70
C SER A 271 22.65 -8.51 -2.84
N VAL A 272 23.09 -8.93 -1.65
CA VAL A 272 24.01 -8.16 -0.80
C VAL A 272 25.48 -8.42 -1.17
N ASP A 273 26.37 -7.51 -0.77
CA ASP A 273 27.81 -7.60 -1.08
C ASP A 273 28.46 -8.88 -0.56
N ALA A 274 28.05 -9.36 0.62
CA ALA A 274 28.55 -10.61 1.19
C ALA A 274 28.34 -11.84 0.27
N TYR A 275 27.30 -11.84 -0.57
CA TYR A 275 27.12 -12.89 -1.57
C TYR A 275 28.09 -12.73 -2.76
N ARG A 276 28.34 -11.49 -3.19
CA ARG A 276 29.26 -11.16 -4.29
C ARG A 276 30.70 -11.46 -3.92
N ASP A 277 31.10 -11.10 -2.70
CA ASP A 277 32.43 -11.36 -2.16
C ASP A 277 32.69 -12.87 -2.09
N ARG A 278 31.74 -13.64 -1.56
CA ARG A 278 31.83 -15.10 -1.50
C ARG A 278 31.93 -15.73 -2.90
N ALA A 279 31.12 -15.28 -3.85
CA ALA A 279 31.18 -15.77 -5.22
C ALA A 279 32.54 -15.46 -5.86
N SER A 280 33.07 -14.25 -5.63
CA SER A 280 34.37 -13.82 -6.16
C SER A 280 35.54 -14.56 -5.52
N GLU A 281 35.45 -14.86 -4.22
CA GLU A 281 36.43 -15.69 -3.51
C GLU A 281 36.42 -17.12 -4.05
N TRP A 282 35.25 -17.74 -4.18
CA TRP A 282 35.09 -19.07 -4.77
C TRP A 282 35.72 -19.16 -6.17
N LEU A 283 35.37 -18.22 -7.05
CA LEU A 283 35.84 -18.22 -8.43
C LEU A 283 37.35 -17.97 -8.58
N ARG A 284 38.02 -17.40 -7.57
CA ARG A 284 39.49 -17.26 -7.56
C ARG A 284 40.21 -18.54 -7.13
N HIS A 285 39.55 -19.39 -6.35
CA HIS A 285 40.14 -20.65 -5.87
C HIS A 285 39.93 -21.81 -6.86
N GLU A 286 38.88 -21.75 -7.67
CA GLU A 286 38.52 -22.78 -8.67
C GLU A 286 38.99 -22.45 -10.11
N SER A 287 39.68 -21.31 -10.32
CA SER A 287 40.24 -20.89 -11.61
C SER A 287 41.70 -21.28 -11.78
#